data_AF-A0A1F6EY05-F1
#
_entry.id   AF-A0A1F6EY05-F1
#
_cell.length_a   1.000
_cell.length_b   1.000
_cell.length_c   1.000
_cell.angle_alpha   90.00
_cell.angle_beta   90.00
_cell.angle_gamma   90.00
#
_symmetry.space_group_name_H-M   'P 1'
#
loop_
_entity.id
_entity.type
_entity.pdbx_description
1 polymer ?
#
loop_
_entity_poly.entity_id
_entity_poly.type
_entity_poly.pdbx_seq_one_letter_code
_entity_poly.pdbx_strand_id
1 'polypeptide(L)'
;MNTTKVIFNIPTAVKNAAAKRAKHEGLTLTTIFTQAARAYGAGDLDVQVVDARPLRPSVARAIKKVIADAKRGINVSGPFSLAESEKHLRDLMR
;
A
#
# COMPACT_ATOMS: atom_id res chain seq x y z
N MET A 1 27.39 20.46 -5.30
CA MET A 1 26.41 19.51 -4.73
C MET A 1 27.02 18.88 -3.49
N ASN A 2 26.48 19.17 -2.31
CA ASN A 2 26.93 18.50 -1.08
C ASN A 2 26.28 17.11 -1.02
N THR A 3 27.09 16.07 -0.85
CA THR A 3 26.63 14.70 -0.67
C THR A 3 26.98 14.25 0.75
N THR A 4 26.06 13.51 1.37
CA THR A 4 26.24 12.93 2.72
C THR A 4 26.06 11.42 2.63
N LYS A 5 26.78 10.68 3.48
CA LYS A 5 26.64 9.22 3.59
C LYS A 5 25.54 8.87 4.58
N VAL A 6 24.71 7.88 4.23
CA VAL A 6 23.67 7.32 5.09
C VAL A 6 24.02 5.86 5.37
N ILE A 7 24.13 5.50 6.66
CA ILE A 7 24.45 4.15 7.13
C ILE A 7 23.38 3.75 8.14
N PHE A 8 22.77 2.59 7.94
CA PHE A 8 21.75 2.04 8.85
C PHE A 8 21.82 0.52 8.86
N ASN A 9 21.38 -0.07 9.98
CA ASN A 9 21.31 -1.51 10.15
C ASN A 9 19.96 -2.03 9.66
N ILE A 10 19.98 -3.13 8.90
CA ILE A 10 18.77 -3.86 8.49
C ILE A 10 18.98 -5.37 8.67
N PRO A 11 17.92 -6.12 9.01
CA PRO A 11 18.01 -7.57 9.02
C PRO A 11 18.43 -8.13 7.66
N THR A 12 19.37 -9.08 7.65
CA THR A 12 19.91 -9.68 6.42
C THR A 12 18.83 -10.28 5.53
N ALA A 13 17.81 -10.91 6.12
CA ALA A 13 16.69 -11.48 5.37
C ALA A 13 15.92 -10.41 4.58
N VAL A 14 15.65 -9.25 5.21
CA VAL A 14 14.96 -8.11 4.57
C VAL A 14 15.81 -7.54 3.46
N LYS A 15 17.11 -7.33 3.72
CA LYS A 15 18.07 -6.87 2.70
C LYS A 15 18.06 -7.77 1.46
N ASN A 16 18.16 -9.08 1.66
CA ASN A 16 18.25 -10.04 0.58
C ASN A 16 16.96 -10.10 -0.24
N ALA A 17 15.80 -10.08 0.42
CA ALA A 17 14.51 -10.03 -0.25
C ALA A 17 14.35 -8.75 -1.09
N ALA A 18 14.66 -7.59 -0.50
CA ALA A 18 14.59 -6.30 -1.19
C ALA A 18 15.59 -6.25 -2.37
N ALA A 19 16.81 -6.72 -2.18
CA ALA A 19 17.84 -6.75 -3.23
C ALA A 19 17.44 -7.66 -4.41
N LYS A 20 16.87 -8.84 -4.12
CA LYS A 20 16.38 -9.76 -5.16
C LYS A 20 15.30 -9.11 -6.01
N ARG A 21 14.34 -8.43 -5.36
CA ARG A 21 13.28 -7.70 -6.06
C ARG A 21 13.83 -6.54 -6.88
N ALA A 22 14.67 -5.70 -6.28
CA ALA A 22 15.30 -4.57 -6.97
C ALA A 22 16.05 -5.03 -8.24
N LYS A 23 16.81 -6.12 -8.15
CA LYS A 23 17.53 -6.70 -9.29
C LYS A 23 16.58 -7.16 -10.41
N HIS A 24 15.45 -7.77 -10.06
CA HIS A 24 14.43 -8.19 -11.03
C HIS A 24 13.82 -6.98 -11.76
N GLU A 25 13.73 -5.83 -11.09
CA GLU A 25 13.24 -4.57 -11.65
C GLU A 25 14.36 -3.75 -12.33
N GLY A 26 15.60 -4.25 -12.40
CA GLY A 26 16.75 -3.55 -12.99
C GLY A 26 17.28 -2.39 -12.15
N LEU A 27 16.92 -2.33 -10.85
CA LEU A 27 17.25 -1.26 -9.92
C LEU A 27 18.27 -1.70 -8.87
N THR A 28 18.95 -0.72 -8.26
CA THR A 28 19.78 -0.94 -7.07
C THR A 28 19.04 -0.51 -5.81
N LEU A 29 19.40 -1.10 -4.66
CA LEU A 29 18.86 -0.64 -3.37
C LEU A 29 19.18 0.83 -3.10
N THR A 30 20.36 1.30 -3.50
CA THR A 30 20.75 2.71 -3.36
C THR A 30 19.81 3.63 -4.14
N THR A 31 19.44 3.26 -5.37
CA THR A 31 18.47 4.00 -6.17
C THR A 31 17.13 4.09 -5.44
N ILE A 32 16.65 2.96 -4.92
CA ILE A 32 15.37 2.88 -4.20
C ILE A 32 15.39 3.75 -2.95
N PHE A 33 16.42 3.65 -2.10
CA PHE A 33 16.51 4.45 -0.88
C PHE A 33 16.64 5.95 -1.18
N THR A 34 17.38 6.32 -2.23
CA THR A 34 17.52 7.72 -2.65
C THR A 34 16.20 8.29 -3.14
N GLN A 35 15.46 7.53 -3.94
CA GLN A 35 14.13 7.92 -4.42
C GLN A 35 13.12 8.01 -3.28
N ALA A 36 13.12 7.03 -2.38
CA ALA A 36 12.24 7.03 -1.21
C ALA A 36 12.52 8.22 -0.29
N ALA A 37 13.79 8.53 -0.01
CA ALA A 37 14.16 9.69 0.79
C ALA A 37 13.73 11.01 0.13
N ARG A 38 13.87 11.11 -1.20
CA ARG A 38 13.40 12.27 -1.96
C ARG A 38 11.88 12.41 -1.92
N ALA A 39 11.15 11.33 -2.19
CA ALA A 39 9.69 11.31 -2.18
C ALA A 39 9.13 11.63 -0.79
N TYR A 40 9.76 11.10 0.27
CA TYR A 40 9.37 11.40 1.65
C TYR A 40 9.58 12.88 1.98
N GLY A 41 10.74 13.44 1.62
CA GLY A 41 11.01 14.88 1.81
C GLY A 41 10.11 15.80 0.98
N ALA A 42 9.60 15.32 -0.16
CA ALA A 42 8.66 16.04 -1.01
C ALA A 42 7.19 15.89 -0.59
N GLY A 43 6.87 14.99 0.34
CA GLY A 43 5.49 14.66 0.73
C GLY A 43 4.77 13.69 -0.22
N ASP A 44 5.45 13.15 -1.22
CA ASP A 44 4.91 12.17 -2.18
C ASP A 44 4.85 10.74 -1.61
N LEU A 45 5.51 10.52 -0.48
CA LEU A 45 5.54 9.24 0.22
C LEU A 45 5.14 9.46 1.68
N ASP A 46 4.03 8.84 2.10
CA ASP A 46 3.66 8.72 3.51
C ASP A 46 4.14 7.37 4.06
N VAL A 47 5.11 7.39 4.97
CA VAL A 47 5.60 6.19 5.65
C VAL A 47 4.79 6.00 6.92
N GLN A 48 3.71 5.23 6.80
CA GLN A 48 2.94 4.82 7.96
C GLN A 48 3.77 3.86 8.82
N VAL A 49 3.78 4.08 10.14
CA VAL A 49 4.25 3.09 11.09
C VAL A 49 3.27 1.92 11.02
N VAL A 50 3.57 0.96 10.15
CA VAL A 50 2.80 -0.27 10.09
C VAL A 50 3.14 -1.05 11.35
N ASP A 51 2.37 -0.80 12.41
CA ASP A 51 2.24 -1.73 13.52
C ASP A 51 1.55 -2.96 12.93
N ALA A 52 2.34 -3.82 12.28
CA ALA A 52 1.89 -5.00 11.56
C ALA A 52 1.46 -6.06 12.58
N ARG A 53 0.48 -5.74 13.43
CA ARG A 53 -0.26 -6.74 14.16
C ARG A 53 -0.96 -7.59 13.11
N PRO A 54 -0.67 -8.91 13.04
CA PRO A 54 -1.38 -9.77 12.12
C PRO A 54 -2.87 -9.61 12.39
N LEU A 55 -3.65 -9.37 11.33
CA LEU A 55 -5.10 -9.35 11.43
C LEU A 55 -5.54 -10.63 12.13
N ARG A 56 -6.51 -10.52 13.06
CA ARG A 56 -7.10 -11.70 13.69
C ARG A 56 -7.51 -12.68 12.59
N PRO A 57 -7.24 -13.99 12.71
CA PRO A 57 -7.52 -14.97 11.66
C PRO A 57 -8.98 -14.96 11.16
N SER A 58 -9.93 -14.54 12.00
CA SER A 58 -11.33 -14.33 11.63
C SER A 58 -11.53 -13.15 10.67
N VAL A 59 -10.87 -12.02 10.94
CA VAL A 59 -10.93 -10.80 10.12
C VAL A 59 -10.28 -11.04 8.76
N ALA A 60 -9.10 -11.68 8.74
CA ALA A 60 -8.43 -12.04 7.49
C ALA A 60 -9.29 -12.98 6.61
N ARG A 61 -9.99 -13.93 7.23
CA ARG A 61 -10.95 -14.81 6.53
C ARG A 61 -12.16 -14.05 6.00
N ALA A 62 -12.73 -13.14 6.80
CA ALA A 62 -13.85 -12.31 6.39
C ALA A 62 -13.49 -11.45 5.17
N ILE A 63 -12.34 -10.78 5.19
CA ILE A 63 -11.85 -9.97 4.06
C ILE A 63 -11.66 -10.83 2.82
N LYS A 64 -11.01 -12.00 2.94
CA LYS A 64 -10.83 -12.92 1.81
C LYS A 64 -12.17 -13.36 1.21
N LYS A 65 -13.17 -13.62 2.06
CA LYS A 65 -14.53 -13.98 1.62
C LYS A 65 -15.18 -12.82 0.86
N VAL A 66 -15.15 -11.59 1.40
CA VAL A 66 -15.71 -10.40 0.73
C VAL A 66 -15.07 -10.16 -0.63
N ILE A 67 -13.74 -10.30 -0.74
CA ILE A 67 -13.03 -10.16 -2.02
C ILE A 67 -13.48 -11.25 -3.01
N ALA A 68 -13.64 -12.49 -2.55
CA ALA A 68 -14.08 -13.59 -3.40
C ALA A 68 -15.53 -13.40 -3.86
N ASP A 69 -16.41 -12.94 -2.98
CA ASP A 69 -17.82 -12.64 -3.28
C ASP A 69 -17.91 -11.48 -4.29
N ALA A 70 -17.16 -10.40 -4.08
CA ALA A 70 -17.11 -9.26 -5.01
C ALA A 70 -16.62 -9.66 -6.41
N LYS A 71 -15.57 -10.50 -6.50
CA LYS A 71 -15.09 -11.04 -7.79
C LYS A 71 -16.13 -11.90 -8.51
N ARG A 72 -17.06 -12.51 -7.76
CA ARG A 72 -18.14 -13.35 -8.28
C ARG A 72 -19.42 -12.57 -8.55
N GLY A 73 -19.44 -11.25 -8.32
CA GLY A 73 -20.64 -10.44 -8.46
C GLY A 73 -21.67 -10.62 -7.33
N ILE A 74 -21.26 -11.21 -6.21
CA ILE A 74 -22.13 -11.48 -5.05
C ILE A 74 -21.94 -10.35 -4.03
N ASN A 75 -23.03 -9.82 -3.48
CA ASN A 75 -23.02 -8.72 -2.49
C ASN A 75 -22.29 -7.44 -2.97
N VAL A 76 -22.13 -7.28 -4.28
CA VAL A 76 -21.77 -6.00 -4.88
C VAL A 76 -23.08 -5.27 -5.19
N SER A 77 -23.22 -4.06 -4.67
CA SER A 77 -24.20 -3.12 -5.22
C SER A 77 -23.85 -2.89 -6.69
N GLY A 78 -24.87 -2.81 -7.55
CA GLY A 78 -24.70 -2.58 -8.99
C GLY A 78 -23.87 -1.33 -9.29
N PRO A 79 -23.51 -1.08 -10.56
CA PRO A 79 -22.74 0.10 -10.92
C PRO A 79 -23.48 1.32 -10.37
N PHE A 80 -22.85 2.00 -9.41
CA PHE A 80 -23.38 3.28 -8.97
C PHE A 80 -23.27 4.20 -10.18
N SER A 81 -24.40 4.48 -10.84
CA SER A 81 -24.40 5.59 -11.78
C SER A 81 -24.05 6.86 -11.01
N LEU A 82 -23.41 7.83 -11.68
CA LEU A 82 -23.10 9.11 -11.06
C LEU A 82 -24.36 9.74 -10.45
N ALA A 83 -25.50 9.61 -11.14
CA ALA A 83 -26.80 10.09 -10.69
C ALA A 83 -27.31 9.39 -9.41
N GLU A 84 -27.16 8.07 -9.30
CA GLU A 84 -27.54 7.32 -8.10
C GLU A 84 -26.59 7.61 -6.92
N SER A 85 -25.30 7.78 -7.20
CA SER A 85 -24.29 8.16 -6.21
C SER A 85 -24.59 9.53 -5.60
N GLU A 86 -24.89 10.52 -6.45
CA GLU A 86 -25.21 11.89 -6.03
C GLU A 86 -26.48 11.95 -5.19
N LYS A 87 -27.52 11.18 -5.56
CA LYS A 87 -28.75 11.08 -4.77
C LYS A 87 -28.47 10.50 -3.38
N HIS A 88 -27.72 9.40 -3.31
CA HIS A 88 -27.42 8.75 -2.04
C HIS A 88 -26.55 9.63 -1.12
N LEU A 89 -25.60 10.37 -1.69
CA LEU A 89 -24.78 11.33 -0.94
C LEU A 89 -25.59 12.50 -0.40
N ARG A 90 -26.58 13.01 -1.16
CA ARG A 90 -27.48 14.08 -0.69
C ARG A 90 -28.38 13.61 0.45
N ASP A 91 -28.86 12.37 0.41
CA ASP A 91 -29.71 11.80 1.47
C ASP A 91 -28.91 11.53 2.76
N LEU A 92 -27.61 11.23 2.66
CA LEU A 92 -26.73 10.99 3.81
C LEU A 92 -26.24 12.28 4.50
N MET A 93 -26.32 13.42 3.81
CA MET A 93 -25.87 14.74 4.28
C MET A 93 -27.00 15.61 4.85
N ARG A 94 -28.22 15.07 4.95
CA ARG A 94 -29.35 15.69 5.67
C ARG A 94 -29.45 15.16 7.09
#